data_AF-A0A8T4U409-F1
#
_entry.id   AF-A0A8T4U409-F1
#
_cell.length_a   1.000
_cell.length_b   1.000
_cell.length_c   1.000
_cell.angle_alpha   90.00
_cell.angle_beta   90.00
_cell.angle_gamma   90.00
#
_symmetry.space_group_name_H-M   'P 1'
#
loop_
_entity.id
_entity.type
_entity.pdbx_description
1 polymer ?
#
loop_
_entity_poly.entity_id
_entity_poly.type
_entity_poly.pdbx_seq_one_letter_code
_entity_poly.pdbx_strand_id
1 'polypeptide(L)' 'MKKHQIKQMNSEQVEKKLFELRKELLRLNSQRASGTNIENPGAVKSIRKDIARMLTLKNNSLREVINKQ' A
#
# COMPACT_ATOMS: atom_id res chain seq x y z
N MET A 1 8.17 1.42 1.42
CA MET A 1 8.55 0.01 1.15
C MET A 1 9.45 -0.13 -0.08
N LYS A 2 10.39 -1.08 -0.03
CA LYS A 2 11.23 -1.46 -1.17
C LYS A 2 10.53 -2.55 -2.00
N LYS A 3 10.65 -2.48 -3.34
CA LYS A 3 10.01 -3.42 -4.29
C LYS A 3 10.33 -4.89 -4.02
N HIS A 4 11.56 -5.18 -3.58
CA HIS A 4 12.01 -6.54 -3.29
C HIS A 4 11.28 -7.18 -2.12
N GLN A 5 11.02 -6.41 -1.05
CA GLN A 5 10.28 -6.90 0.13
C GLN A 5 8.86 -7.32 -0.26
N ILE A 6 8.18 -6.53 -1.10
CA ILE A 6 6.82 -6.85 -1.54
C ILE A 6 6.81 -8.12 -2.41
N LYS A 7 7.85 -8.37 -3.21
CA LYS A 7 7.97 -9.60 -4.01
C LYS A 7 8.20 -10.85 -3.17
N GLN A 8 8.79 -10.73 -1.98
CA GLN A 8 9.02 -11.85 -1.07
C GLN A 8 7.77 -12.22 -0.26
N MET A 9 6.77 -11.33 -0.19
CA MET A 9 5.53 -11.57 0.52
C MET A 9 4.63 -12.49 -0.30
N ASN A 10 3.91 -13.38 0.39
CA ASN A 10 2.86 -14.17 -0.25
C ASN A 10 1.60 -13.31 -0.49
N SER A 11 0.68 -13.79 -1.33
CA SER A 11 -0.53 -13.04 -1.71
C SER A 11 -1.36 -12.60 -0.51
N GLU A 12 -1.50 -13.43 0.51
CA GLU A 12 -2.28 -13.14 1.72
C GLU A 12 -1.61 -12.05 2.59
N GLN A 13 -0.28 -12.10 2.72
CA GLN A 13 0.51 -11.09 3.40
C GLN A 13 0.42 -9.74 2.68
N VAL A 14 0.45 -9.75 1.34
CA VAL A 14 0.27 -8.53 0.54
C VAL A 14 -1.12 -7.93 0.78
N GLU A 15 -2.17 -8.76 0.84
CA GLU A 15 -3.52 -8.28 1.12
C GLU A 15 -3.70 -7.76 2.54
N LYS A 16 -3.19 -8.49 3.55
CA LYS A 16 -3.18 -8.02 4.94
C LYS A 16 -2.46 -6.67 5.06
N LYS A 17 -1.29 -6.52 4.42
CA LYS A 17 -0.54 -5.26 4.45
C LYS A 17 -1.26 -4.13 3.72
N LEU A 18 -1.91 -4.41 2.59
CA LEU A 18 -2.75 -3.43 1.90
C LEU A 18 -3.90 -2.94 2.78
N PHE A 19 -4.54 -3.85 3.52
CA PHE A 19 -5.60 -3.51 4.46
C PHE A 19 -5.09 -2.60 5.58
N GLU A 20 -3.97 -2.96 6.22
CA GLU A 20 -3.33 -2.14 7.26
C GLU A 20 -2.99 -0.73 6.76
N LEU A 21 -2.36 -0.62 5.58
CA LEU A 21 -1.99 0.69 5.02
C LEU A 21 -3.22 1.54 4.68
N ARG A 22 -4.30 0.94 4.20
CA ARG A 22 -5.56 1.66 3.95
C ARG A 22 -6.18 2.15 5.25
N LYS A 23 -6.13 1.36 6.32
CA LYS A 23 -6.61 1.74 7.65
C LYS A 23 -5.80 2.91 8.22
N GLU A 24 -4.48 2.86 8.09
CA GLU A 24 -3.62 3.97 8.54
C GLU A 24 -3.85 5.23 7.70
N LEU A 25 -4.03 5.09 6.38
CA LEU A 25 -4.38 6.21 5.52
C LEU A 25 -5.71 6.86 5.94
N LEU A 26 -6.71 6.05 6.29
CA LEU A 26 -7.99 6.55 6.80
C LEU A 26 -7.79 7.33 8.10
N ARG A 27 -7.04 6.78 9.06
CA ARG A 27 -6.74 7.44 10.33
C ARG A 27 -6.07 8.81 10.13
N LEU A 28 -5.05 8.87 9.27
CA LEU A 28 -4.33 10.12 8.96
C LEU A 28 -5.22 11.13 8.25
N ASN A 29 -6.09 10.69 7.35
CA ASN A 29 -7.06 11.56 6.68
C ASN A 29 -8.10 12.10 7.67
N SER A 30 -8.57 11.28 8.62
CA SER A 30 -9.46 11.72 9.69
C SER A 30 -8.79 12.78 10.57
N GLN A 31 -7.55 12.56 11.01
CA GLN A 31 -6.78 13.56 11.77
C GLN A 31 -6.62 14.87 10.99
N ARG A 32 -6.32 14.77 9.69
CA ARG A 32 -6.23 15.93 8.80
C ARG A 32 -7.55 16.70 8.73
N ALA A 33 -8.67 15.99 8.60
CA ALA A 33 -10.00 16.59 8.50
C ALA A 33 -10.43 17.25 9.82
N SER A 34 -10.07 16.65 10.96
CA SER A 34 -10.32 17.20 12.30
C SER A 34 -9.43 18.39 12.65
N GLY A 35 -8.54 18.84 11.75
CA GLY A 35 -7.63 19.95 12.01
C GLY A 35 -6.54 19.63 13.04
N THR A 36 -6.38 18.36 13.41
CA THR A 36 -5.31 17.93 14.30
C THR A 36 -3.98 18.02 13.56
N ASN A 37 -2.98 18.61 14.20
CA ASN A 37 -1.67 18.75 13.59
C ASN A 37 -1.06 17.36 13.37
N ILE A 38 -0.73 17.05 12.11
CA ILE A 38 -0.13 15.76 11.76
C ILE A 38 1.37 15.86 11.99
N GLU A 39 1.92 15.03 12.88
CA GLU A 39 3.36 15.02 13.20
C GLU A 39 4.23 14.78 11.96
N ASN A 40 3.73 13.99 11.00
CA ASN A 40 4.42 13.72 9.75
C ASN A 40 3.52 13.96 8.52
N PRO A 41 3.49 15.18 7.97
CA PRO A 41 2.72 15.49 6.76
C PRO A 41 3.10 14.62 5.55
N GLY A 42 4.33 14.10 5.52
CA GLY A 42 4.83 13.22 4.48
C GLY A 42 4.29 11.79 4.54
N ALA A 43 3.73 11.36 5.68
CA ALA A 43 3.27 9.99 5.91
C ALA A 43 2.17 9.59 4.92
N VAL A 44 1.18 10.46 4.69
CA VAL A 44 0.08 10.24 3.72
C VAL A 44 0.64 9.97 2.31
N LYS A 45 1.64 10.75 1.88
CA LYS A 45 2.28 10.57 0.57
C LYS A 45 3.06 9.24 0.51
N SER A 46 3.76 8.88 1.59
CA SER A 46 4.49 7.62 1.69
C SER A 46 3.57 6.40 1.59
N ILE A 47 2.49 6.40 2.38
CA ILE A 47 1.50 5.31 2.43
C ILE A 47 0.81 5.13 1.07
N ARG A 48 0.40 6.21 0.41
CA ARG A 48 -0.17 6.13 -0.95
C ARG A 48 0.80 5.50 -1.96
N LYS A 49 2.09 5.87 -1.90
CA LYS A 49 3.11 5.27 -2.77
C LYS A 49 3.33 3.79 -2.48
N ASP A 50 3.27 3.38 -1.22
CA ASP A 50 3.42 1.98 -0.83
C ASP A 50 2.24 1.12 -1.26
N ILE A 51 1.01 1.62 -1.13
CA ILE A 51 -0.20 0.97 -1.68
C ILE A 51 -0.08 0.82 -3.19
N ALA A 52 0.30 1.89 -3.91
CA ALA A 52 0.44 1.87 -5.36
C ALA A 52 1.47 0.81 -5.82
N ARG A 53 2.64 0.74 -5.17
CA ARG A 53 3.67 -0.26 -5.47
C ARG A 53 3.17 -1.70 -5.30
N MET A 54 2.42 -1.96 -4.23
CA MET A 54 1.83 -3.29 -3.98
C MET A 54 0.80 -3.68 -5.05
N LEU A 55 -0.09 -2.76 -5.42
CA LEU A 55 -1.08 -3.00 -6.47
C LEU A 55 -0.42 -3.23 -7.83
N THR A 56 0.61 -2.46 -8.18
CA THR A 56 1.36 -2.67 -9.43
C THR A 56 1.99 -4.06 -9.48
N LEU A 57 2.59 -4.53 -8.38
CA LEU A 57 3.20 -5.87 -8.32
C LEU A 57 2.15 -6.98 -8.42
N LYS A 58 1.00 -6.83 -7.75
CA LYS A 58 -0.13 -7.77 -7.87
C LYS A 58 -0.62 -7.85 -9.32
N ASN A 59 -0.79 -6.70 -9.98
CA ASN A 59 -1.23 -6.63 -11.37
C ASN A 59 -0.23 -7.24 -12.36
N ASN A 60 1.07 -6.98 -12.18
CA ASN A 60 2.12 -7.57 -13.02
C ASN A 60 2.14 -9.10 -12.87
N SER A 61 2.00 -9.61 -11.65
CA SER A 61 1.95 -11.05 -11.39
C SER A 61 0.74 -11.69 -12.09
N LEU A 62 -0.43 -11.04 -12.04
CA LEU A 62 -1.63 -11.49 -12.74
C LEU A 62 -1.45 -11.53 -14.26
N ARG A 63 -0.81 -10.51 -14.84
CA ARG A 63 -0.50 -10.46 -16.28
C ARG A 63 0.45 -11.57 -16.71
N GLU A 64 1.47 -11.89 -15.91
CA GLU A 64 2.37 -13.00 -16.20
C GLU A 64 1.68 -14.37 -16.18
N VAL A 65 0.66 -14.56 -15.33
CA VAL A 65 -0.15 -15.78 -15.32
C VAL A 65 -1.02 -15.87 -16.57
N ILE A 66 -1.68 -14.78 -16.97
CA ILE A 66 -2.54 -14.73 -18.16
C ILE A 66 -1.74 -14.97 -19.44
N ASN A 67 -0.55 -14.38 -19.58
CA ASN A 67 0.29 -14.55 -20.77
C ASN A 67 0.97 -15.93 -20.88
N LYS A 68 0.88 -16.76 -19.83
CA LYS A 68 1.41 -18.14 -19.81
C LYS A 68 0.34 -19.21 -20.07
N GLN A 69 -0.92 -18.81 -20.25
CA GLN A 69 -2.03 -19.66 -20.69
C GLN A 69 -2.25 -19.49 -22.19
#